data_AF-F4RCA0-F1
#
_entry.id   AF-F4RCA0-F1
#
_cell.length_a   1.000
_cell.length_b   1.000
_cell.length_c   1.000
_cell.angle_alpha   90.00
_cell.angle_beta   90.00
_cell.angle_gamma   90.00
#
_symmetry.space_group_name_H-M   'P 1'
#
loop_
_entity.id
_entity.type
_entity.pdbx_description
1 polymer ?
#
loop_
_entity_poly.entity_id
_entity_poly.type
_entity_poly.pdbx_seq_one_letter_code
_entity_poly.pdbx_strand_id
1 'polypeptide(L)'
;MCTHRLDPLNTDDGGLECLQRFEDLAKKIEDQRQKIGPSAITTNLSEQGQDMLLKVWYAKTVVQMRFLALQAEQRPLDPETRVGGGSRLGTHEKERIMEAIQRWTRTMKNILDIYNRHPQAFKDQCPSHPSAPVIEYSDLVAL
;
A
#
# COMPACT_ATOMS: atom_id res chain seq x y z
N MET A 1 0.06 28.91 49.43
CA MET A 1 -0.26 29.45 48.09
C MET A 1 1.04 29.46 47.31
N CYS A 2 1.23 28.48 46.43
CA CYS A 2 2.42 28.38 45.58
C CYS A 2 1.95 28.24 44.14
N THR A 3 2.32 29.21 43.32
CA THR A 3 2.11 29.29 41.88
C THR A 3 3.13 28.39 41.17
N HIS A 4 2.64 27.45 40.36
CA HIS A 4 3.43 26.77 39.31
C HIS A 4 2.62 26.93 38.02
N ARG A 5 2.90 27.98 37.24
CA ARG A 5 3.84 27.98 36.11
C ARG A 5 3.42 26.96 35.05
N LEU A 6 2.68 27.46 34.06
CA LEU A 6 2.46 26.81 32.78
C LEU A 6 3.82 26.67 32.09
N ASP A 7 4.25 25.43 31.85
CA ASP A 7 5.31 25.15 30.88
C ASP A 7 4.66 24.95 29.50
N PRO A 8 5.05 25.72 28.47
CA PRO A 8 4.62 25.50 27.09
C PRO A 8 5.74 24.75 26.35
N LEU A 9 5.65 23.43 26.20
CA LEU A 9 6.60 22.71 25.35
C LEU A 9 5.94 21.58 24.54
N ASN A 10 6.21 21.66 23.24
CA ASN A 10 6.27 20.59 22.25
C ASN A 10 4.97 19.99 21.73
N THR A 11 4.40 20.66 20.72
CA THR A 11 3.67 20.01 19.62
C THR A 11 3.73 20.92 18.41
N ASP A 12 4.73 20.76 17.54
CA ASP A 12 4.74 21.30 16.16
C ASP A 12 5.86 20.69 15.29
N ASP A 13 6.89 20.10 15.91
CA ASP A 13 8.04 19.51 15.21
C ASP A 13 7.65 18.33 14.27
N GLY A 14 6.82 17.40 14.75
CA GLY A 14 6.35 16.27 13.92
C GLY A 14 5.40 16.66 12.77
N GLY A 15 4.74 17.82 12.87
CA GLY A 15 3.89 18.36 11.80
C GLY A 15 4.72 18.93 10.65
N LEU A 16 5.79 19.66 10.98
CA LEU A 16 6.75 20.21 10.03
C LEU A 16 7.53 19.12 9.30
N GLU A 17 7.99 18.09 10.02
CA GLU A 17 8.65 16.93 9.39
C GLU A 17 7.73 16.16 8.43
N CYS A 18 6.44 16.05 8.75
CA CYS A 18 5.46 15.38 7.89
C CYS A 18 5.25 16.15 6.56
N LEU A 19 5.14 17.47 6.64
CA LEU A 19 4.99 18.33 5.46
C LEU A 19 6.23 18.27 4.56
N GLN A 20 7.42 18.33 5.15
CA GLN A 20 8.68 18.19 4.40
C GLN A 20 8.77 16.84 3.68
N ARG A 21 8.41 15.74 4.35
CA ARG A 21 8.36 14.42 3.71
C ARG A 21 7.36 14.36 2.56
N PHE A 22 6.21 15.02 2.69
CA PHE A 22 5.21 15.07 1.63
C PHE A 22 5.72 15.84 0.40
N GLU A 23 6.35 16.99 0.61
CA GLU A 23 6.96 17.80 -0.45
C GLU A 23 8.08 17.03 -1.16
N ASP A 24 8.96 16.37 -0.41
CA ASP A 24 10.01 15.51 -0.96
C ASP A 24 9.44 14.36 -1.80
N LEU A 25 8.34 13.75 -1.34
CA LEU A 25 7.68 12.68 -2.06
C LEU A 25 7.06 13.20 -3.37
N ALA A 26 6.40 14.36 -3.32
CA ALA A 26 5.80 15.00 -4.48
C ALA A 26 6.86 15.33 -5.55
N LYS A 27 8.02 15.84 -5.12
CA LYS A 27 9.15 16.11 -6.02
C LYS A 27 9.69 14.84 -6.67
N LYS A 28 9.89 13.77 -5.89
CA LYS A 28 10.32 12.46 -6.43
C LYS A 28 9.33 11.88 -7.43
N ILE A 29 8.03 12.07 -7.21
CA ILE A 29 6.98 11.65 -8.16
C ILE A 29 7.13 12.43 -9.47
N GLU A 30 7.34 13.74 -9.41
CA GLU A 30 7.48 14.57 -10.60
C GLU A 30 8.77 14.24 -11.39
N ASP A 31 9.89 14.04 -10.69
CA ASP A 31 11.15 13.60 -11.30
C ASP A 31 10.98 12.25 -12.01
N GLN A 32 10.23 11.31 -11.40
CA GLN A 32 9.92 10.02 -12.02
C GLN A 32 9.01 10.17 -13.24
N ARG A 33 8.00 11.05 -13.20
CA ARG A 33 7.13 11.32 -14.34
C ARG A 33 7.90 11.87 -15.53
N GLN A 34 8.81 12.81 -15.29
CA GLN A 34 9.68 13.37 -16.33
C GLN A 34 10.62 12.32 -16.91
N LYS A 35 11.20 11.45 -16.06
CA LYS A 35 12.09 10.36 -16.50
C LYS A 35 11.39 9.32 -17.35
N ILE A 36 10.14 8.98 -17.01
CA ILE A 36 9.38 7.92 -17.67
C ILE A 36 8.78 8.44 -18.99
N GLY A 37 8.26 9.66 -19.00
CA GLY A 37 7.54 10.23 -20.14
C GLY A 37 6.23 9.47 -20.45
N PRO A 38 5.19 10.14 -20.97
CA PRO A 38 3.89 9.48 -21.23
C PRO A 38 3.95 8.38 -22.32
N SER A 39 5.00 8.35 -23.16
CA SER A 39 5.09 7.39 -24.27
C SER A 39 6.09 6.26 -24.06
N ALA A 40 7.15 6.38 -23.26
CA ALA A 40 8.28 5.42 -23.34
C ALA A 40 7.89 3.98 -22.97
N ILE A 41 6.89 3.80 -22.10
CA ILE A 41 6.41 2.47 -21.67
C ILE A 41 5.51 1.82 -22.72
N THR A 42 4.76 2.62 -23.50
CA THR A 42 3.84 2.13 -24.55
C THR A 42 4.42 2.22 -25.95
N THR A 43 5.60 2.85 -26.11
CA THR A 43 6.28 2.96 -27.41
C THR A 43 6.61 1.54 -27.86
N ASN A 44 6.11 1.17 -29.05
CA ASN A 44 6.20 -0.17 -29.66
C ASN A 44 5.20 -1.23 -29.16
N LEU A 45 4.25 -0.90 -28.27
CA LEU A 45 3.14 -1.80 -27.96
C LEU A 45 1.98 -1.60 -28.96
N SER A 46 1.44 -2.71 -29.45
CA SER A 46 0.14 -2.71 -30.14
C SER A 46 -0.98 -2.22 -29.22
N GLU A 47 -2.12 -1.83 -29.77
CA GLU A 47 -3.30 -1.44 -28.98
C GLU A 47 -3.70 -2.53 -27.98
N GLN A 48 -3.63 -3.80 -28.39
CA GLN A 48 -3.86 -4.95 -27.52
C GLN A 48 -2.81 -5.05 -26.39
N GLY A 49 -1.54 -4.82 -26.69
CA GLY A 49 -0.47 -4.80 -25.69
C GLY A 49 -0.64 -3.67 -24.67
N GLN A 50 -1.13 -2.50 -25.12
CA GLN A 50 -1.44 -1.37 -24.24
C GLN A 50 -2.62 -1.68 -23.30
N ASP A 51 -3.68 -2.31 -23.81
CA ASP A 51 -4.81 -2.76 -22.98
C ASP A 51 -4.38 -3.79 -21.93
N MET A 52 -3.52 -4.75 -22.31
CA MET A 52 -2.96 -5.72 -21.36
C MET A 52 -2.10 -5.06 -20.28
N LEU A 53 -1.25 -4.10 -20.66
CA LEU A 53 -0.45 -3.33 -19.71
C LEU A 53 -1.36 -2.55 -18.74
N LEU A 54 -2.45 -1.98 -19.23
CA LEU A 54 -3.42 -1.26 -18.41
C LEU A 54 -4.12 -2.21 -17.42
N LYS A 55 -4.46 -3.44 -17.83
CA LYS A 55 -4.98 -4.49 -16.95
C LYS A 55 -3.99 -4.88 -15.86
N VAL A 56 -2.71 -5.04 -16.19
CA VAL A 56 -1.63 -5.28 -15.21
C VAL A 56 -1.56 -4.14 -14.20
N TRP A 57 -1.59 -2.90 -14.70
CA TRP A 57 -1.52 -1.71 -13.86
C TRP A 57 -2.71 -1.60 -12.92
N TYR A 58 -3.92 -1.79 -13.43
CA TYR A 58 -5.14 -1.77 -12.62
C TYR A 58 -5.15 -2.87 -11.56
N ALA A 59 -4.75 -4.10 -11.92
CA ALA A 59 -4.66 -5.17 -10.94
C ALA A 59 -3.66 -4.85 -9.83
N LYS A 60 -2.53 -4.21 -10.17
CA LYS A 60 -1.54 -3.73 -9.18
C LYS A 60 -2.13 -2.70 -8.22
N THR A 61 -2.89 -1.72 -8.71
CA THR A 61 -3.51 -0.71 -7.83
C THR A 61 -4.55 -1.34 -6.91
N VAL A 62 -5.32 -2.33 -7.39
CA VAL A 62 -6.26 -3.09 -6.56
C VAL A 62 -5.55 -3.84 -5.44
N VAL A 63 -4.42 -4.51 -5.72
CA VAL A 63 -3.58 -5.16 -4.69
C VAL A 63 -3.16 -4.15 -3.62
N GLN A 64 -2.62 -3.00 -4.04
CA GLN A 64 -2.16 -1.95 -3.12
C GLN A 64 -3.28 -1.42 -2.22
N MET A 65 -4.44 -1.08 -2.80
CA MET A 65 -5.59 -0.58 -2.04
C MET A 65 -6.04 -1.59 -0.98
N ARG A 66 -6.08 -2.88 -1.33
CA ARG A 66 -6.51 -3.94 -0.41
C ARG A 66 -5.49 -4.22 0.67
N PHE A 67 -4.20 -4.07 0.36
CA PHE A 67 -3.13 -4.24 1.34
C PHE A 67 -3.20 -3.15 2.41
N LEU A 68 -3.42 -1.90 1.99
CA LEU A 68 -3.63 -0.79 2.91
C LEU A 68 -4.87 -0.99 3.78
N ALA A 69 -5.96 -1.52 3.21
CA ALA A 69 -7.15 -1.86 3.99
C ALA A 69 -6.89 -2.97 5.02
N LEU A 70 -6.11 -4.00 4.66
CA LEU A 70 -5.70 -5.06 5.59
C LEU A 70 -4.84 -4.51 6.72
N GLN A 71 -3.85 -3.66 6.41
CA GLN A 71 -3.00 -3.01 7.42
C GLN A 71 -3.81 -2.12 8.36
N ALA A 72 -4.79 -1.37 7.84
CA ALA A 72 -5.68 -0.56 8.66
C ALA A 72 -6.52 -1.39 9.63
N GLU A 73 -7.00 -2.57 9.21
CA GLU A 73 -7.76 -3.50 10.05
C GLU A 73 -6.89 -4.19 11.10
N GLN A 74 -5.60 -4.43 10.82
CA GLN A 74 -4.65 -5.02 11.76
C GLN A 74 -4.19 -4.03 12.83
N ARG A 75 -4.19 -2.74 12.52
CA ARG A 75 -3.71 -1.66 13.38
C ARG A 75 -4.21 -1.72 14.84
N PRO A 76 -5.49 -2.01 15.14
CA PRO A 76 -5.97 -2.08 16.53
C PRO A 76 -5.40 -3.25 17.34
N LEU A 77 -4.84 -4.26 16.68
CA LEU A 77 -4.17 -5.39 17.31
C LEU A 77 -2.67 -5.12 17.55
N ASP A 78 -2.11 -4.08 16.93
CA ASP A 78 -0.71 -3.74 17.03
C ASP A 78 -0.37 -3.23 18.45
N PRO A 79 0.54 -3.91 19.19
CA PRO A 79 0.93 -3.49 20.52
C PRO A 79 1.57 -2.10 20.58
N GLU A 80 2.18 -1.61 19.49
CA GLU A 80 2.85 -0.29 19.45
C GLU A 80 1.87 0.88 19.33
N THR A 81 0.68 0.64 18.75
CA THR A 81 -0.38 1.67 18.65
C THR A 81 -1.13 1.90 19.96
N ARG A 82 -0.73 1.22 21.03
CA ARG A 82 -1.37 1.22 22.35
C ARG A 82 -0.91 2.42 23.19
N VAL A 83 -1.50 3.59 22.96
CA VAL A 83 -1.29 4.75 23.84
C VAL A 83 -1.95 4.48 25.20
N GLY A 84 -1.15 4.29 26.23
CA GLY A 84 -1.59 4.09 27.62
C GLY A 84 -2.06 2.66 27.92
N GLY A 85 -1.15 1.87 28.49
CA GLY A 85 -1.31 0.52 29.07
C GLY A 85 -2.70 -0.13 29.09
N GLY A 86 -2.81 -1.33 28.50
CA GLY A 86 -4.04 -2.14 28.57
C GLY A 86 -4.95 -2.00 27.35
N SER A 87 -4.83 -2.88 26.35
CA SER A 87 -5.81 -2.96 25.27
C SER A 87 -7.11 -3.39 25.92
N ARG A 88 -8.08 -2.47 25.99
CA ARG A 88 -9.45 -2.75 26.42
C ARG A 88 -10.27 -3.35 25.28
N LEU A 89 -9.63 -3.95 24.27
CA LEU A 89 -10.35 -4.80 23.32
C LEU A 89 -10.88 -6.01 24.09
N GLY A 90 -12.19 -6.02 24.31
CA GLY A 90 -12.89 -7.21 24.79
C GLY A 90 -12.76 -8.37 23.80
N THR A 91 -12.99 -9.59 24.28
CA THR A 91 -12.85 -10.83 23.50
C THR A 91 -13.67 -10.78 22.21
N HIS A 92 -14.92 -10.31 22.28
CA HIS A 92 -15.79 -10.18 21.11
C HIS A 92 -15.22 -9.26 20.02
N GLU A 93 -14.57 -8.16 20.41
CA GLU A 93 -13.99 -7.23 19.44
C GLU A 93 -12.75 -7.83 18.77
N LYS A 94 -11.93 -8.57 19.53
CA LYS A 94 -10.78 -9.29 18.98
C LYS A 94 -11.21 -10.36 17.99
N GLU A 95 -12.25 -11.13 18.32
CA GLU A 95 -12.82 -12.13 17.43
C GLU A 95 -13.33 -11.50 16.14
N ARG A 96 -14.08 -10.40 16.22
CA ARG A 96 -14.58 -9.67 15.05
C ARG A 96 -13.46 -9.19 14.13
N ILE A 97 -12.39 -8.62 14.70
CA ILE A 97 -11.22 -8.17 13.93
C ILE A 97 -10.49 -9.37 13.31
N MET A 98 -10.33 -10.47 14.05
CA MET A 98 -9.70 -11.68 13.53
C MET A 98 -10.49 -12.27 12.36
N GLU A 99 -11.82 -12.32 12.44
CA GLU A 99 -12.69 -12.74 11.34
C GLU A 99 -12.57 -11.81 10.13
N ALA A 100 -12.52 -10.49 10.36
CA ALA A 100 -12.29 -9.52 9.30
C ALA A 100 -10.94 -9.74 8.62
N ILE A 101 -9.85 -9.91 9.38
CA ILE A 101 -8.50 -10.20 8.87
C ILE A 101 -8.50 -11.49 8.05
N GLN A 102 -9.15 -12.56 8.52
CA GLN A 102 -9.27 -13.82 7.78
C GLN A 102 -10.01 -13.62 6.46
N ARG A 103 -11.11 -12.86 6.46
CA ARG A 103 -11.86 -12.51 5.25
C ARG A 103 -10.99 -11.75 4.26
N TRP A 104 -10.31 -10.70 4.72
CA TRP A 104 -9.39 -9.89 3.92
C TRP A 104 -8.23 -10.71 3.36
N THR A 105 -7.70 -11.65 4.13
CA THR A 105 -6.64 -12.58 3.69
C THR A 105 -7.10 -13.42 2.51
N ARG A 106 -8.30 -14.00 2.57
CA ARG A 106 -8.88 -14.78 1.45
C ARG A 106 -9.09 -13.91 0.22
N THR A 107 -9.65 -12.72 0.41
CA THR A 107 -9.83 -11.74 -0.68
C THR A 107 -8.49 -11.33 -1.30
N MET A 108 -7.46 -11.11 -0.49
CA MET A 108 -6.14 -10.73 -0.96
C MET A 108 -5.51 -11.82 -1.82
N LYS A 109 -5.57 -13.09 -1.38
CA LYS A 109 -5.06 -14.22 -2.17
C LYS A 109 -5.72 -14.30 -3.55
N ASN A 110 -7.04 -14.17 -3.62
CA ASN A 110 -7.77 -14.17 -4.90
C ASN A 110 -7.35 -12.98 -5.79
N ILE A 111 -7.15 -11.80 -5.21
CA ILE A 111 -6.71 -10.62 -5.97
C ILE A 111 -5.27 -10.77 -6.46
N LEU A 112 -4.40 -11.40 -5.68
CA LEU A 112 -3.04 -11.75 -6.10
C LEU A 112 -3.06 -12.77 -7.23
N ASP A 113 -3.93 -13.78 -7.19
CA ASP A 113 -4.10 -14.72 -8.31
C ASP A 113 -4.52 -14.01 -9.59
N ILE A 114 -5.46 -13.07 -9.50
CA ILE A 114 -5.91 -12.25 -10.65
C ILE A 114 -4.74 -11.38 -11.13
N TYR A 115 -4.05 -10.71 -10.21
CA TYR A 115 -2.88 -9.90 -10.53
C TYR A 115 -1.85 -10.75 -11.27
N ASN A 116 -1.40 -11.86 -10.72
CA ASN A 116 -0.34 -12.70 -11.28
C ASN A 116 -0.67 -13.26 -12.67
N ARG A 117 -1.95 -13.43 -13.02
CA ARG A 117 -2.36 -13.83 -14.39
C ARG A 117 -2.09 -12.74 -15.44
N HIS A 118 -2.22 -11.47 -15.09
CA HIS A 118 -2.10 -10.38 -16.07
C HIS A 118 -0.66 -10.17 -16.57
N PRO A 119 0.40 -10.13 -15.73
CA PRO A 119 1.79 -10.05 -16.16
C PRO A 119 2.22 -11.27 -16.99
N GLN A 120 1.70 -12.46 -16.68
CA GLN A 120 1.99 -13.66 -17.47
C GLN A 120 1.38 -13.54 -18.87
N ALA A 121 0.08 -13.22 -18.96
CA ALA A 121 -0.58 -12.99 -20.24
C ALA A 121 0.08 -11.89 -21.08
N PHE A 122 0.53 -10.80 -20.42
CA PHE A 122 1.27 -9.73 -21.07
C PHE A 122 2.63 -10.21 -21.58
N LYS A 123 3.38 -10.99 -20.79
CA LYS A 123 4.68 -11.55 -21.17
C LYS A 123 4.58 -12.47 -22.38
N ASP A 124 3.53 -13.29 -22.43
CA ASP A 124 3.30 -14.23 -23.54
C ASP A 124 3.04 -13.50 -24.86
N GLN A 125 2.34 -12.35 -24.83
CA GLN A 125 2.09 -11.54 -26.02
C GLN A 125 3.20 -10.55 -26.36
N CYS A 126 3.96 -10.10 -25.36
CA CYS A 126 4.99 -9.08 -25.51
C CYS A 126 6.31 -9.56 -24.85
N PRO A 127 6.95 -10.62 -25.36
CA PRO A 127 8.12 -11.23 -24.73
C PRO A 127 9.36 -10.34 -24.74
N SER A 128 9.42 -9.35 -25.64
CA SER A 128 10.47 -8.33 -25.69
C SER A 128 10.34 -7.26 -24.60
N HIS A 129 9.19 -7.17 -23.94
CA HIS A 129 8.95 -6.18 -22.88
C HIS A 129 9.17 -6.80 -21.50
N PRO A 130 9.73 -6.02 -20.54
CA PRO A 130 9.84 -6.47 -19.16
C PRO A 130 8.43 -6.68 -18.58
N SER A 131 8.22 -7.83 -17.95
CA SER A 131 6.98 -8.14 -17.25
C SER A 131 7.09 -7.81 -15.77
N ALA A 132 5.94 -7.50 -15.15
CA ALA A 132 5.88 -7.24 -13.71
C ALA A 132 6.18 -8.53 -12.92
N PRO A 133 6.82 -8.43 -11.74
CA PRO A 133 7.13 -9.59 -10.92
C PRO A 133 5.85 -10.26 -10.40
N VAL A 134 5.92 -11.58 -10.20
CA VAL A 134 4.91 -12.33 -9.46
C VAL A 134 5.01 -11.91 -7.98
N ILE A 135 3.87 -11.67 -7.35
CA ILE A 135 3.79 -11.31 -5.94
C ILE A 135 3.10 -12.44 -5.19
N GLU A 136 3.80 -13.04 -4.23
CA GLU A 136 3.24 -14.01 -3.32
C GLU A 136 2.66 -13.32 -2.09
N TYR A 137 1.62 -13.92 -1.50
CA TYR A 137 0.99 -13.37 -0.30
C TYR A 137 1.96 -13.29 0.89
N SER A 138 2.87 -14.27 1.02
CA SER A 138 3.90 -14.29 2.06
C SER A 138 4.83 -13.09 1.98
N ASP A 139 5.22 -12.71 0.76
CA ASP A 139 6.12 -11.60 0.53
C ASP A 139 5.43 -10.28 0.86
N LEU A 140 4.14 -10.17 0.54
CA LEU A 140 3.32 -8.99 0.81
C LEU A 140 3.18 -8.70 2.31
N VAL A 141 2.96 -9.72 3.13
CA VAL A 141 2.75 -9.55 4.58
C VAL A 141 4.04 -9.43 5.39
N ALA A 142 5.19 -9.65 4.75
CA ALA A 142 6.51 -9.47 5.35
C ALA A 142 7.06 -8.03 5.20
N LEU A 143 6.34 -7.16 4.47
CA LEU A 143 6.66 -5.75 4.23
C LEU A 143 6.24 -4.86 5.40
#